data_AF-A0A524G209-F1
#
_entry.id   AF-A0A524G209-F1
#
_cell.length_a   1.000
_cell.length_b   1.000
_cell.length_c   1.000
_cell.angle_alpha   90.00
_cell.angle_beta   90.00
_cell.angle_gamma   90.00
#
_symmetry.space_group_name_H-M   'P 1'
#
loop_
_entity.id
_entity.type
_entity.pdbx_description
1 polymer ?
#
loop_
_entity_poly.entity_id
_entity_poly.type
_entity_poly.pdbx_seq_one_letter_code
_entity_poly.pdbx_strand_id
1 'polypeptide(L)'
;MSESESGWQRVLKAFDEWIYYESSEFGPYTGYFSLENLRDLMHGERLSWMSSMIDEIIPGRIDRCREAAIAFEDFLPYMPDPDAREVVQSMIDLTQVIEDAMLAMSDTISSMKDEYEEDGLDEIAPYLSDLADGEENIRHHMSIFSQGFAKLRSLGLEMPDMES
;
A
#
# COMPACT_ATOMS: atom_id res chain seq x y z
N MET A 1 -24.25 -18.64 4.86
CA MET A 1 -23.06 -17.84 5.16
C MET A 1 -23.24 -17.24 6.54
N SER A 2 -22.35 -17.54 7.48
CA SER A 2 -22.38 -16.90 8.81
C SER A 2 -21.95 -15.42 8.71
N GLU A 3 -22.27 -14.58 9.70
CA GLU A 3 -21.80 -13.17 9.71
C GLU A 3 -20.26 -13.08 9.71
N SER A 4 -19.60 -14.01 10.41
CA SER A 4 -18.14 -14.16 10.41
C SER A 4 -17.61 -14.51 9.01
N GLU A 5 -18.24 -15.47 8.33
CA GLU A 5 -17.85 -15.86 6.97
C GLU A 5 -18.04 -14.71 5.97
N SER A 6 -19.16 -13.99 6.03
CA SER A 6 -19.39 -12.80 5.21
C SER A 6 -18.41 -11.66 5.52
N GLY A 7 -18.06 -11.46 6.79
CA GLY A 7 -17.05 -10.49 7.21
C GLY A 7 -15.66 -10.84 6.67
N TRP A 8 -15.28 -12.11 6.78
CA TRP A 8 -14.00 -12.60 6.27
C TRP A 8 -13.87 -12.47 4.76
N GLN A 9 -14.93 -12.77 4.00
CA GLN A 9 -14.95 -12.56 2.55
C GLN A 9 -14.76 -11.08 2.17
N ARG A 10 -15.29 -10.14 2.96
CA ARG A 10 -15.05 -8.71 2.74
C ARG A 10 -13.59 -8.32 2.97
N VAL A 11 -12.95 -8.86 4.01
CA VAL A 11 -11.52 -8.67 4.28
C VAL A 11 -10.68 -9.12 3.09
N LEU A 12 -10.90 -10.36 2.63
CA LEU A 12 -10.14 -10.93 1.53
C LEU A 12 -10.31 -10.13 0.24
N LYS A 13 -11.55 -9.77 -0.08
CA LYS A 13 -11.85 -8.93 -1.24
C LYS A 13 -11.14 -7.57 -1.17
N ALA A 14 -11.19 -6.89 -0.02
CA ALA A 14 -10.52 -5.59 0.14
C ALA A 14 -9.00 -5.72 -0.03
N PHE A 15 -8.41 -6.80 0.51
CA PHE A 15 -6.99 -7.07 0.34
C PHE A 15 -6.62 -7.39 -1.12
N ASP A 16 -7.42 -8.21 -1.82
CA ASP A 16 -7.19 -8.51 -3.25
C ASP A 16 -7.30 -7.25 -4.12
N GLU A 17 -8.28 -6.38 -3.85
CA GLU A 17 -8.40 -5.09 -4.54
C GLU A 17 -7.19 -4.18 -4.29
N TRP A 18 -6.66 -4.19 -3.06
CA TRP A 18 -5.44 -3.45 -2.74
C TRP A 18 -4.21 -4.02 -3.48
N ILE A 19 -3.99 -5.34 -3.45
CA ILE A 19 -2.90 -5.98 -4.19
C ILE A 19 -3.01 -5.73 -5.69
N TYR A 20 -4.23 -5.77 -6.24
CA TYR A 20 -4.48 -5.44 -7.63
C TYR A 20 -4.02 -4.01 -7.93
N TYR A 21 -4.46 -3.02 -7.12
CA TYR A 21 -4.08 -1.62 -7.28
C TYR A 21 -2.56 -1.40 -7.23
N GLU A 22 -1.88 -2.01 -6.24
CA GLU A 22 -0.42 -1.93 -6.11
C GLU A 22 0.30 -2.46 -7.37
N SER A 23 -0.25 -3.49 -8.01
CA SER A 23 0.34 -4.09 -9.21
C SER A 23 -0.02 -3.37 -10.52
N SER A 24 -1.27 -2.90 -10.68
CA SER A 24 -1.80 -2.39 -11.95
C SER A 24 -1.71 -0.87 -12.07
N GLU A 25 -2.03 -0.16 -11.00
CA GLU A 25 -2.12 1.31 -11.01
C GLU A 25 -0.81 1.94 -10.51
N PHE A 26 -0.30 1.49 -9.36
CA PHE A 26 0.90 2.07 -8.77
C PHE A 26 2.20 1.48 -9.33
N GLY A 27 2.28 0.15 -9.48
CA GLY A 27 3.47 -0.55 -9.95
C GLY A 27 4.19 0.09 -11.15
N PRO A 28 3.48 0.50 -12.22
CA PRO A 28 4.07 1.18 -13.38
C PRO A 28 4.84 2.48 -13.06
N TYR A 29 4.48 3.18 -11.98
CA TYR A 29 5.11 4.44 -11.60
C TYR A 29 6.43 4.26 -10.85
N THR A 30 6.64 3.10 -10.21
CA THR A 30 7.83 2.83 -9.38
C THR A 30 9.14 2.75 -10.18
N GLY A 31 9.06 2.51 -11.50
CA GLY A 31 10.24 2.55 -12.37
C GLY A 31 10.93 3.91 -12.37
N TYR A 32 10.18 4.99 -12.11
CA TYR A 32 10.71 6.36 -12.08
C TYR A 32 11.33 6.75 -10.74
N PHE A 33 11.43 5.84 -9.76
CA PHE A 33 12.23 6.07 -8.54
C PHE A 33 13.74 5.98 -8.79
N SER A 34 14.17 6.17 -10.03
CA SER A 34 15.58 6.20 -10.42
C SER A 34 15.82 7.39 -11.34
N LEU A 35 16.95 8.05 -11.12
CA LEU A 35 17.35 9.19 -11.92
C LEU A 35 17.56 8.82 -13.40
N GLU A 36 18.01 7.59 -13.65
CA GLU A 36 18.20 7.04 -14.99
C GLU A 36 16.88 7.03 -15.77
N ASN A 37 15.83 6.41 -15.23
CA ASN A 37 14.54 6.33 -15.92
C ASN A 37 13.83 7.69 -16.00
N LEU A 38 14.01 8.57 -15.01
CA LEU A 38 13.46 9.94 -15.09
C LEU A 38 14.13 10.80 -16.15
N ARG A 39 15.42 10.55 -16.47
CA ARG A 39 16.13 11.30 -17.53
C ARG A 39 15.51 11.09 -18.90
N ASP A 40 14.90 9.94 -19.14
CA ASP A 40 14.24 9.61 -20.40
C ASP A 40 12.94 10.42 -20.64
N LEU A 41 12.35 10.97 -19.59
CA LEU A 41 11.17 11.83 -19.66
C LEU A 41 11.55 13.28 -20.01
N MET A 42 10.71 13.96 -20.79
CA MET A 42 10.77 15.40 -20.95
C MET A 42 10.32 16.14 -19.69
N HIS A 43 10.67 17.42 -19.57
CA HIS A 43 10.35 18.22 -18.38
C HIS A 43 8.86 18.17 -18.00
N GLY A 44 7.95 18.34 -18.96
CA GLY A 44 6.51 18.27 -18.71
C GLY A 44 6.01 16.88 -18.29
N GLU A 45 6.66 15.81 -18.77
CA GLU A 45 6.32 14.44 -18.39
C GLU A 45 6.75 14.13 -16.96
N ARG A 46 7.90 14.65 -16.52
CA ARG A 46 8.36 14.54 -15.11
C ARG A 46 7.41 15.25 -14.15
N LEU A 47 7.01 16.48 -14.48
CA LEU A 47 6.03 17.23 -13.68
C LEU A 47 4.68 16.52 -13.65
N SER A 48 4.22 16.02 -14.81
CA SER A 48 2.98 15.26 -14.87
C SER A 48 3.05 14.00 -14.02
N TRP A 49 4.18 13.29 -14.03
CA TRP A 49 4.39 12.11 -13.19
C TRP A 49 4.33 12.47 -11.70
N MET A 50 5.06 13.51 -11.26
CA MET A 50 5.03 13.96 -9.85
C MET A 50 3.64 14.39 -9.42
N SER A 51 2.94 15.16 -10.25
CA SER A 51 1.56 15.57 -9.98
C SER A 51 0.59 14.38 -9.92
N SER A 52 0.66 13.43 -10.86
CA SER A 52 -0.16 12.22 -10.79
C SER A 52 0.11 11.41 -9.52
N MET A 53 1.38 11.33 -9.10
CA MET A 53 1.75 10.64 -7.86
C MET A 53 1.10 11.29 -6.62
N ILE A 54 1.11 12.62 -6.55
CA ILE A 54 0.55 13.39 -5.42
C ILE A 54 -0.98 13.38 -5.43
N ASP A 55 -1.59 13.60 -6.59
CA ASP A 55 -3.02 13.92 -6.71
C ASP A 55 -3.90 12.67 -6.87
N GLU A 56 -3.35 11.57 -7.37
CA GLU A 56 -4.12 10.39 -7.77
C GLU A 56 -3.54 9.07 -7.25
N ILE A 57 -2.27 8.78 -7.55
CA ILE A 57 -1.72 7.44 -7.35
C ILE A 57 -1.49 7.12 -5.87
N ILE A 58 -0.74 7.95 -5.14
CA ILE A 58 -0.53 7.71 -3.69
C ILE A 58 -1.85 7.81 -2.91
N PRO A 59 -2.72 8.82 -3.14
CA PRO A 59 -4.04 8.84 -2.53
C PRO A 59 -4.84 7.57 -2.76
N GLY A 60 -4.84 7.03 -3.99
CA GLY A 60 -5.51 5.77 -4.30
C GLY A 60 -4.91 4.57 -3.54
N ARG A 61 -3.59 4.50 -3.36
CA ARG A 61 -2.95 3.47 -2.50
C ARG A 61 -3.44 3.56 -1.05
N ILE A 62 -3.46 4.78 -0.51
CA ILE A 62 -3.90 5.05 0.86
C ILE A 62 -5.37 4.64 1.03
N ASP A 63 -6.23 4.98 0.08
CA ASP A 63 -7.64 4.61 0.13
C ASP A 63 -7.83 3.09 0.14
N ARG A 64 -7.07 2.34 -0.67
CA ARG A 64 -7.12 0.86 -0.66
C ARG A 64 -6.59 0.26 0.63
N CYS A 65 -5.50 0.80 1.17
CA CYS A 65 -4.97 0.40 2.47
C CYS A 65 -5.99 0.61 3.59
N ARG A 66 -6.68 1.77 3.59
CA ARG A 66 -7.75 2.09 4.55
C ARG A 66 -8.97 1.20 4.39
N GLU A 67 -9.38 0.89 3.17
CA GLU A 67 -10.48 -0.04 2.91
C GLU A 67 -10.19 -1.43 3.49
N ALA A 68 -8.95 -1.92 3.37
CA ALA A 68 -8.52 -3.16 4.01
C ALA A 68 -8.57 -3.05 5.55
N ALA A 69 -8.09 -1.95 6.13
CA ALA A 69 -8.15 -1.69 7.57
C ALA A 69 -9.60 -1.72 8.09
N ILE A 70 -10.49 -0.98 7.45
CA ILE A 70 -11.93 -0.93 7.77
C ILE A 70 -12.55 -2.33 7.68
N ALA A 71 -12.18 -3.12 6.67
CA ALA A 71 -12.70 -4.48 6.54
C ALA A 71 -12.26 -5.36 7.72
N PHE A 72 -11.01 -5.24 8.20
CA PHE A 72 -10.54 -5.93 9.40
C PHE A 72 -11.25 -5.44 10.67
N GLU A 73 -11.45 -4.13 10.83
CA GLU A 73 -12.17 -3.54 11.95
C GLU A 73 -13.63 -4.02 12.01
N ASP A 74 -14.31 -4.02 10.86
CA ASP A 74 -15.67 -4.57 10.71
C ASP A 74 -15.73 -6.07 11.03
N PHE A 75 -14.65 -6.80 10.75
CA PHE A 75 -14.59 -8.24 10.97
C PHE A 75 -14.31 -8.61 12.43
N LEU A 76 -13.52 -7.80 13.15
CA LEU A 76 -13.05 -8.06 14.51
C LEU A 76 -14.17 -8.43 15.52
N PRO A 77 -15.36 -7.78 15.54
CA PRO A 77 -16.45 -8.14 16.46
C PRO A 77 -16.99 -9.57 16.30
N TYR A 78 -16.83 -10.16 15.11
CA TYR A 78 -17.34 -11.49 14.80
C TYR A 78 -16.38 -12.62 15.18
N MET A 79 -15.20 -12.28 15.71
CA MET A 79 -14.19 -13.26 16.11
C MET A 79 -14.48 -13.76 17.53
N PRO A 80 -14.75 -15.05 17.76
CA PRO A 80 -14.97 -15.59 19.10
C PRO A 80 -13.65 -15.95 19.80
N ASP A 81 -12.60 -16.22 19.03
CA ASP A 81 -11.31 -16.71 19.52
C ASP A 81 -10.37 -15.53 19.87
N PRO A 82 -9.82 -15.47 21.11
CA PRO A 82 -8.94 -14.39 21.53
C PRO A 82 -7.64 -14.30 20.70
N ASP A 83 -7.02 -15.43 20.35
CA ASP A 83 -5.79 -15.43 19.57
C ASP A 83 -6.05 -14.89 18.16
N ALA A 84 -7.19 -15.24 17.57
CA ALA A 84 -7.60 -14.76 16.26
C ALA A 84 -7.90 -13.25 16.28
N ARG A 85 -8.46 -12.73 17.38
CA ARG A 85 -8.63 -11.27 17.58
C ARG A 85 -7.30 -10.53 17.64
N GLU A 86 -6.33 -11.06 18.37
CA GLU A 86 -4.99 -10.45 18.46
C GLU A 86 -4.31 -10.38 17.09
N VAL A 87 -4.47 -11.42 16.27
CA VAL A 87 -3.93 -11.44 14.91
C VAL A 87 -4.63 -10.40 14.04
N VAL A 88 -5.97 -10.33 14.05
CA VAL A 88 -6.70 -9.29 13.30
C VAL A 88 -6.31 -7.88 13.76
N GLN A 89 -6.18 -7.65 15.07
CA GLN A 89 -5.72 -6.36 15.58
C GLN A 89 -4.31 -6.02 15.09
N SER A 90 -3.38 -6.99 15.10
CA SER A 90 -2.03 -6.78 14.57
C SER A 90 -2.03 -6.45 13.08
N MET A 91 -2.99 -6.97 12.31
CA MET A 91 -3.15 -6.66 10.89
C MET A 91 -3.69 -5.23 10.68
N ILE A 92 -4.61 -4.77 11.53
CA ILE A 92 -5.07 -3.37 11.55
C ILE A 92 -3.89 -2.44 11.89
N ASP A 93 -3.13 -2.76 12.93
CA ASP A 93 -1.97 -1.95 13.32
C ASP A 93 -0.92 -1.89 12.20
N LEU A 94 -0.73 -2.99 11.47
CA LEU A 94 0.15 -3.05 10.30
C LEU A 94 -0.37 -2.19 9.14
N THR A 95 -1.69 -2.12 8.89
CA THR A 95 -2.24 -1.19 7.89
C THR A 95 -1.93 0.27 8.23
N GLN A 96 -1.98 0.66 9.51
CA GLN A 96 -1.63 2.02 9.92
C GLN A 96 -0.15 2.34 9.63
N VAL A 97 0.76 1.41 9.94
CA VAL A 97 2.19 1.58 9.66
C VAL A 97 2.45 1.78 8.16
N ILE A 98 1.71 1.06 7.31
CA ILE A 98 1.84 1.18 5.85
C ILE A 98 1.24 2.50 5.36
N GLU A 99 0.07 2.90 5.87
CA GLU A 99 -0.54 4.19 5.55
C GLU A 99 0.40 5.36 5.89
N ASP A 100 1.00 5.35 7.07
CA ASP A 100 1.94 6.38 7.51
C ASP A 100 3.16 6.46 6.57
N ALA A 101 3.66 5.32 6.10
CA ALA A 101 4.76 5.26 5.13
C ALA A 101 4.34 5.80 3.75
N MET A 102 3.11 5.53 3.30
CA MET A 102 2.57 6.08 2.05
C MET A 102 2.35 7.59 2.13
N LEU A 103 1.91 8.11 3.28
CA LEU A 103 1.80 9.54 3.52
C LEU A 103 3.18 10.23 3.47
N ALA A 104 4.18 9.64 4.13
CA ALA A 104 5.55 10.13 4.05
C ALA A 104 6.09 10.14 2.60
N MET A 105 5.76 9.11 1.80
CA MET A 105 6.10 9.08 0.38
C MET A 105 5.45 10.24 -0.39
N SER A 106 4.20 10.60 -0.08
CA SER A 106 3.52 11.76 -0.70
C SER A 106 4.24 13.07 -0.37
N ASP A 107 4.66 13.24 0.87
CA ASP A 107 5.42 14.42 1.33
C ASP A 107 6.77 14.51 0.62
N THR A 108 7.46 13.37 0.44
CA THR A 108 8.72 13.28 -0.31
C THR A 108 8.52 13.70 -1.76
N ILE A 109 7.49 13.20 -2.46
CA ILE A 109 7.23 13.58 -3.87
C ILE A 109 6.85 15.06 -3.98
N SER A 110 6.08 15.58 -3.03
CA SER A 110 5.71 16.99 -3.00
C SER A 110 6.94 17.88 -2.89
N SER A 111 7.83 17.57 -1.94
CA SER A 111 9.09 18.30 -1.74
C SER A 111 10.03 18.17 -2.96
N MET A 112 10.10 16.97 -3.53
CA MET A 112 10.88 16.69 -4.74
C MET A 112 10.37 17.51 -5.95
N LYS A 113 9.05 17.67 -6.09
CA LYS A 113 8.46 18.47 -7.16
C LYS A 113 8.86 19.93 -7.04
N ASP A 114 8.76 20.48 -5.84
CA ASP A 114 9.15 21.88 -5.59
C ASP A 114 10.64 22.09 -5.89
N GLU A 115 11.52 21.21 -5.40
CA GLU A 115 12.97 21.27 -5.67
C GLU A 115 13.29 21.14 -7.18
N TYR A 116 12.61 20.23 -7.88
CA TYR A 116 12.79 20.06 -9.32
C TYR A 116 12.40 21.30 -10.12
N GLU A 117 11.35 22.00 -9.71
CA GLU A 117 10.90 23.22 -10.37
C GLU A 117 11.86 24.39 -10.15
N GLU A 118 12.58 24.42 -9.01
CA GLU A 118 13.54 25.47 -8.67
C GLU A 118 14.94 25.20 -9.24
N ASP A 119 15.51 24.03 -8.97
CA ASP A 119 16.93 23.74 -9.20
C ASP A 119 17.19 22.60 -10.21
N GLY A 120 16.13 21.91 -10.64
CA GLY A 120 16.17 20.96 -11.74
C GLY A 120 16.49 19.52 -11.35
N LEU A 121 16.86 18.71 -12.35
CA LEU A 121 16.84 17.24 -12.24
C LEU A 121 17.92 16.65 -11.33
N ASP A 122 19.11 17.26 -11.28
CA ASP A 122 20.22 16.66 -10.54
C ASP A 122 20.03 16.81 -9.01
N GLU A 123 19.30 17.83 -8.55
CA GLU A 123 19.03 18.06 -7.13
C GLU A 123 17.98 17.10 -6.55
N ILE A 124 17.16 16.45 -7.38
CA ILE A 124 16.16 15.51 -6.88
C ILE A 124 16.68 14.08 -6.61
N ALA A 125 17.94 13.81 -6.90
CA ALA A 125 18.53 12.48 -6.73
C ALA A 125 18.37 11.89 -5.30
N PRO A 126 18.52 12.66 -4.20
CA PRO A 126 18.31 12.17 -2.85
C PRO A 126 16.87 11.70 -2.62
N TYR A 127 15.87 12.47 -3.08
CA TYR A 127 14.46 12.13 -2.94
C TYR A 127 14.13 10.80 -3.63
N LEU A 128 14.71 10.55 -4.81
CA LEU A 128 14.50 9.29 -5.52
C LEU A 128 15.03 8.08 -4.73
N SER A 129 16.15 8.24 -4.03
CA SER A 129 16.66 7.21 -3.13
C SER A 129 15.70 6.98 -1.96
N ASP A 130 15.22 8.06 -1.33
CA ASP A 130 14.28 7.98 -0.22
C ASP A 130 12.95 7.33 -0.63
N LEU A 131 12.46 7.59 -1.86
CA LEU A 131 11.28 6.95 -2.42
C LEU A 131 11.48 5.45 -2.65
N ALA A 132 12.64 5.05 -3.17
CA ALA A 132 12.96 3.64 -3.39
C ALA A 132 13.05 2.87 -2.07
N ASP A 133 13.73 3.44 -1.06
CA ASP A 133 13.86 2.86 0.27
C ASP A 133 12.51 2.79 1.00
N GLY A 134 11.71 3.86 0.90
CA GLY A 134 10.36 3.92 1.46
C GLY A 134 9.44 2.87 0.83
N GLU A 135 9.53 2.67 -0.48
CA GLU A 135 8.78 1.66 -1.20
C GLU A 135 9.20 0.23 -0.84
N GLU A 136 10.49 -0.05 -0.68
CA GLU A 136 10.97 -1.35 -0.19
C GLU A 136 10.44 -1.65 1.21
N ASN A 137 10.44 -0.65 2.10
CA ASN A 137 9.89 -0.75 3.45
C ASN A 137 8.37 -1.03 3.44
N ILE A 138 7.60 -0.38 2.56
CA ILE A 138 6.17 -0.66 2.37
C ILE A 138 5.97 -2.11 1.90
N ARG A 139 6.71 -2.57 0.88
CA ARG A 139 6.63 -3.96 0.41
C ARG A 139 6.99 -4.97 1.48
N HIS A 140 7.98 -4.65 2.31
CA HIS A 140 8.34 -5.48 3.45
C HIS A 140 7.16 -5.65 4.41
N HIS A 141 6.53 -4.55 4.83
CA HIS A 141 5.36 -4.60 5.69
C HIS A 141 4.18 -5.32 5.03
N MET A 142 3.90 -5.07 3.76
CA MET A 142 2.87 -5.80 3.01
C MET A 142 3.11 -7.32 2.99
N SER A 143 4.38 -7.75 2.90
CA SER A 143 4.72 -9.18 2.93
C SER A 143 4.34 -9.88 4.25
N ILE A 144 4.29 -9.13 5.37
CA ILE A 144 3.94 -9.66 6.70
C ILE A 144 2.48 -10.12 6.75
N PHE A 145 1.58 -9.57 5.92
CA PHE A 145 0.19 -10.02 5.84
C PHE A 145 0.09 -11.52 5.53
N SER A 146 1.00 -12.07 4.74
CA SER A 146 1.02 -13.51 4.44
C SER A 146 1.13 -14.38 5.71
N GLN A 147 1.86 -13.90 6.73
CA GLN A 147 2.00 -14.57 8.02
C GLN A 147 0.72 -14.44 8.84
N GLY A 148 0.09 -13.26 8.83
CA GLY A 148 -1.21 -13.02 9.47
C GLY A 148 -2.31 -13.92 8.89
N PHE A 149 -2.45 -13.94 7.57
CA PHE A 149 -3.39 -14.82 6.87
C PHE A 149 -3.12 -16.31 7.14
N ALA A 150 -1.86 -16.75 7.13
CA ALA A 150 -1.50 -18.13 7.47
C ALA A 150 -1.89 -18.49 8.91
N LYS A 151 -1.69 -17.57 9.86
CA LYS A 151 -2.09 -17.76 11.25
C LYS A 151 -3.60 -17.83 11.40
N LEU A 152 -4.35 -16.91 10.78
CA LEU A 152 -5.83 -16.94 10.78
C LEU A 152 -6.36 -18.24 10.15
N ARG A 153 -5.75 -18.72 9.07
CA ARG A 153 -6.07 -20.03 8.48
C ARG A 153 -5.84 -21.19 9.45
N SER A 154 -4.74 -21.19 10.19
CA SER A 154 -4.47 -22.22 11.20
C SER A 154 -5.48 -22.22 12.36
N LEU A 155 -6.18 -21.10 12.57
CA LEU A 155 -7.23 -20.91 13.58
C LEU A 155 -8.64 -21.16 13.03
N GLY A 156 -8.77 -21.62 11.77
CA GLY A 156 -10.04 -22.03 11.19
C GLY A 156 -10.73 -21.00 10.28
N LEU A 157 -10.09 -19.87 9.98
CA LEU A 157 -10.54 -18.97 8.92
C LEU A 157 -10.00 -19.45 7.57
N GLU A 158 -10.77 -20.30 6.92
CA GLU A 158 -10.40 -20.79 5.60
C GLU A 158 -10.33 -19.63 4.60
N MET A 159 -9.25 -19.59 3.83
CA MET A 159 -9.25 -18.86 2.57
C MET A 159 -10.25 -19.59 1.67
N PRO A 160 -11.25 -18.92 1.06
CA PRO A 160 -12.00 -19.55 -0.01
C PRO A 160 -10.99 -20.07 -1.03
N ASP A 161 -11.27 -21.23 -1.62
CA ASP A 161 -10.48 -21.70 -2.75
C ASP A 161 -10.53 -20.60 -3.81
N MET A 162 -9.46 -19.82 -3.90
CA MET A 162 -9.18 -18.92 -5.00
C MET A 162 -8.81 -19.83 -6.18
N GLU A 163 -9.79 -20.60 -6.67
CA GLU A 163 -9.63 -21.41 -7.86
C GLU A 163 -9.43 -20.48 -9.06
N SER A 164 -8.17 -20.41 -9.46
CA SER A 164 -7.62 -20.18 -10.82
C SER A 164 -8.02 -18.93 -11.59
#